data_AF-Q54NT0-F1
#
_entry.id   AF-Q54NT0-F1
#
_cell.length_a   1.000
_cell.length_b   1.000
_cell.length_c   1.000
_cell.angle_alpha   90.00
_cell.angle_beta   90.00
_cell.angle_gamma   90.00
#
_symmetry.space_group_name_H-M   'P 1'
#
loop_
_entity.id
_entity.type
_entity.pdbx_description
1 polymer ?
#
loop_
_entity_poly.entity_id
_entity_poly.type
_entity_poly.pdbx_seq_one_letter_code
_entity_poly.pdbx_strand_id
1 'polypeptide(L)'
;MDNLKEINNDKLFFKVFRNIYLKMVIFYHIKLLNYYEIKDNYTFTIEQFQSFKFKDHLLKLRLIEPIQKLAAAATTTTTTTTTTTTNNYYTKGELSKLIPNSVKSLSIDINNQLVVGDIKDGLTSLKFGKRFDQILTPGLLVTDGSSLVEFNSGSAFRNGDLDLQVGSIPSSIKSLTLGHSFNSVINENVLPEGLVKLRFKGFNKMIVRNSLPNSLLELEFGRNFNRAISAHGTLPKSLTSLTLGIHFTHVIHIGTLPPTLKKLIIQSVGYNQKFEKKALPDSLEHLEFNKNGFFNQPIADKFLPPNLKTLILPKQWSNNYEPILALQLPINLTDLQFYSNECSLFLQNDSIPSTVLNLRINGILGNHYSFTRGAKRLQGNIIPPSITSIETGTVINLSHCINLKNFKFDESFDQRSLSKGYIPSTITNLKLPPLWNRELVCANGFDLFPNCLKFLDLASYNYPIGENVLPPNLESLIINSWNLPIEKNTLPQSITYLSMKSFNQRLTPSSLPKNLKTLILHKYNVLLVPNCFPQSIRLIKLGSIFERNNILYPFNNNVTIIFGKNDINFPIYPKFENKLRCSA
;
A
#
# COMPACT_ATOMS: atom_id res chain seq x y z
N MET A 1 40.31 -22.72 37.55
CA MET A 1 41.25 -21.59 37.72
C MET A 1 42.56 -22.09 37.16
N ASP A 2 42.83 -21.93 35.86
CA ASP A 2 43.39 -20.70 35.33
C ASP A 2 42.50 -19.95 34.34
N ASN A 3 42.25 -18.69 34.70
CA ASN A 3 42.35 -17.51 33.83
C ASN A 3 41.99 -17.73 32.35
N LEU A 4 40.70 -17.79 32.05
CA LEU A 4 40.19 -17.26 30.79
C LEU A 4 40.49 -15.75 30.82
N LYS A 5 41.71 -15.40 30.40
CA LYS A 5 42.13 -14.04 30.06
C LYS A 5 40.95 -13.42 29.34
N GLU A 6 40.41 -12.31 29.86
CA GLU A 6 39.55 -11.44 29.07
C GLU A 6 40.25 -11.23 27.75
N ILE A 7 39.80 -11.94 26.71
CA ILE A 7 40.22 -11.66 25.36
C ILE A 7 39.69 -10.26 25.16
N ASN A 8 40.59 -9.27 25.23
CA ASN A 8 40.24 -7.88 25.00
C ASN A 8 39.78 -7.81 23.53
N ASN A 9 38.48 -8.02 23.33
CA ASN A 9 37.85 -8.12 22.03
C ASN A 9 38.03 -6.82 21.26
N ASP A 10 38.17 -5.68 21.93
CA ASP A 10 38.50 -4.40 21.31
C ASP A 10 39.91 -4.43 20.71
N LYS A 11 40.90 -4.90 21.46
CA LYS A 11 42.27 -5.05 20.97
C LYS A 11 42.33 -6.02 19.78
N LEU A 12 41.57 -7.11 19.83
CA LEU A 12 41.47 -8.06 18.71
C LEU A 12 40.75 -7.44 17.50
N PHE A 13 39.65 -6.74 17.72
CA PHE A 13 38.89 -6.02 16.69
C PHE A 13 39.78 -5.03 15.97
N PHE A 14 40.50 -4.16 16.70
CA PHE A 14 41.40 -3.19 16.07
C PHE A 14 42.58 -3.85 15.36
N LYS A 15 43.10 -4.98 15.86
CA LYS A 15 44.12 -5.77 15.13
C LYS A 15 43.57 -6.29 13.79
N VAL A 16 42.36 -6.84 13.78
CA VAL A 16 41.69 -7.32 12.58
C VAL A 16 41.35 -6.16 11.64
N PHE A 17 40.80 -5.07 12.17
CA PHE A 17 40.35 -3.93 11.38
C PHE A 17 41.51 -3.10 10.80
N ARG A 18 42.67 -3.08 11.46
CA ARG A 18 43.90 -2.47 10.91
C ARG A 18 44.56 -3.33 9.83
N ASN A 19 44.27 -4.63 9.78
CA ASN A 19 44.74 -5.49 8.69
C ASN A 19 43.96 -5.16 7.42
N ILE A 20 44.65 -4.57 6.43
CA ILE A 20 44.02 -4.08 5.19
C ILE A 20 43.31 -5.20 4.42
N TYR A 21 43.89 -6.40 4.38
CA TYR A 21 43.33 -7.56 3.69
C TYR A 21 42.06 -8.05 4.38
N LEU A 22 42.10 -8.28 5.70
CA LEU A 22 40.93 -8.72 6.47
C LEU A 22 39.80 -7.67 6.40
N LYS A 23 40.15 -6.39 6.52
CA LYS A 23 39.20 -5.28 6.36
C LYS A 23 38.52 -5.34 4.99
N MET A 24 39.27 -5.49 3.90
CA MET A 24 38.71 -5.60 2.55
C MET A 24 37.77 -6.81 2.41
N VAL A 25 38.16 -7.97 2.96
CA VAL A 25 37.33 -9.19 2.95
C VAL A 25 36.03 -8.98 3.74
N ILE A 26 36.10 -8.38 4.92
CA ILE A 26 34.91 -8.05 5.74
C ILE A 26 33.96 -7.12 4.96
N PHE A 27 34.48 -6.02 4.40
CA PHE A 27 33.64 -5.10 3.62
C PHE A 27 33.08 -5.72 2.36
N TYR A 28 33.80 -6.64 1.71
CA TYR A 28 33.28 -7.41 0.59
C TYR A 28 32.05 -8.23 0.99
N HIS A 29 32.11 -8.95 2.12
CA HIS A 29 30.98 -9.74 2.62
C HIS A 29 29.82 -8.89 3.16
N ILE A 30 30.09 -7.76 3.81
CA ILE A 30 29.05 -6.81 4.21
C ILE A 30 28.33 -6.25 2.97
N LYS A 31 29.07 -5.89 1.92
CA LYS A 31 28.47 -5.44 0.65
C LYS A 31 27.56 -6.51 0.04
N LEU A 32 27.96 -7.78 0.10
CA LEU A 32 27.12 -8.89 -0.35
C LEU A 32 25.86 -9.02 0.53
N LEU A 33 25.98 -9.04 1.86
CA LEU A 33 24.82 -9.10 2.77
C LEU A 33 23.82 -7.98 2.47
N ASN A 34 24.29 -6.73 2.40
CA ASN A 34 23.44 -5.59 2.08
C ASN A 34 22.80 -5.72 0.69
N TYR A 35 23.55 -6.22 -0.30
CA TYR A 35 23.03 -6.46 -1.64
C TYR A 35 21.90 -7.49 -1.65
N TYR A 36 22.05 -8.59 -0.90
CA TYR A 36 21.07 -9.67 -0.82
C TYR A 36 19.90 -9.36 0.13
N GLU A 37 20.07 -8.47 1.11
CA GLU A 37 19.01 -7.99 1.99
C GLU A 37 17.99 -7.11 1.24
N ILE A 38 18.49 -6.20 0.39
CA ILE A 38 17.64 -5.24 -0.34
C ILE A 38 16.74 -5.93 -1.38
N LYS A 39 17.17 -7.08 -1.93
CA LYS A 39 16.37 -7.81 -2.91
C LYS A 39 15.44 -8.79 -2.21
N ASP A 40 14.15 -8.47 -2.22
CA ASP A 40 13.15 -9.16 -1.38
C ASP A 40 12.95 -10.66 -1.63
N ASN A 41 13.28 -11.21 -2.80
CA ASN A 41 12.88 -12.60 -3.13
C ASN A 41 13.86 -13.30 -4.09
N TYR A 42 14.94 -13.86 -3.55
CA TYR A 42 15.72 -14.83 -4.30
C TYR A 42 14.98 -16.16 -4.38
N THR A 43 14.62 -16.52 -5.61
CA THR A 43 13.85 -17.73 -5.92
C THR A 43 14.76 -18.72 -6.61
N PHE A 44 14.83 -19.95 -6.10
CA PHE A 44 15.67 -20.99 -6.66
C PHE A 44 14.90 -22.31 -6.71
N THR A 45 15.19 -23.12 -7.73
CA THR A 45 15.04 -24.58 -7.60
C THR A 45 16.13 -25.11 -6.65
N ILE A 46 15.97 -26.32 -6.14
CA ILE A 46 16.97 -26.91 -5.23
C ILE A 46 18.34 -27.06 -5.90
N GLU A 47 18.39 -27.48 -7.16
CA GLU A 47 19.63 -27.61 -7.94
C GLU A 47 20.33 -26.27 -8.15
N GLN A 48 19.56 -25.22 -8.50
CA GLN A 48 20.09 -23.86 -8.62
C GLN A 48 20.59 -23.33 -7.28
N PHE A 49 19.90 -23.67 -6.18
CA PHE A 49 20.30 -23.23 -4.86
C PHE A 49 21.58 -23.92 -4.38
N GLN A 50 21.72 -25.23 -4.61
CA GLN A 50 22.90 -25.99 -4.22
C GLN A 50 24.17 -25.47 -4.90
N SER A 51 24.06 -25.06 -6.17
CA SER A 51 25.15 -24.46 -6.95
C SER A 51 25.37 -22.95 -6.69
N PHE A 52 24.51 -22.31 -5.88
CA PHE A 52 24.58 -20.87 -5.66
C PHE A 52 25.74 -20.48 -4.74
N LYS A 53 26.76 -19.85 -5.33
CA LYS A 53 28.03 -19.46 -4.68
C LYS A 53 27.87 -18.62 -3.41
N PHE A 54 26.85 -17.76 -3.33
CA PHE A 54 26.66 -16.79 -2.25
C PHE A 54 25.48 -17.12 -1.35
N LYS A 55 25.11 -18.41 -1.23
CA LYS A 55 23.97 -18.86 -0.43
C LYS A 55 24.05 -18.43 1.04
N ASP A 56 25.25 -18.37 1.61
CA ASP A 56 25.47 -17.96 3.00
C ASP A 56 25.27 -16.45 3.24
N HIS A 57 25.04 -15.65 2.20
CA HIS A 57 24.71 -14.22 2.31
C HIS A 57 23.20 -13.94 2.22
N LEU A 58 22.37 -14.97 2.03
CA LEU A 58 20.92 -14.80 1.87
C LEU A 58 20.21 -14.70 3.23
N LEU A 59 19.41 -13.65 3.41
CA LEU A 59 18.51 -13.52 4.56
C LEU A 59 17.10 -14.05 4.28
N LYS A 60 16.69 -14.05 3.00
CA LYS A 60 15.40 -14.55 2.52
C LYS A 60 15.64 -15.56 1.40
N LEU A 61 14.98 -16.72 1.47
CA LEU A 61 15.11 -17.80 0.50
C LEU A 61 13.73 -18.33 0.10
N ARG A 62 13.46 -18.40 -1.20
CA ARG A 62 12.28 -19.07 -1.75
C ARG A 62 12.71 -20.26 -2.60
N LEU A 63 12.29 -21.46 -2.20
CA LEU A 63 12.47 -22.70 -2.95
C LEU A 63 11.22 -22.99 -3.79
N ILE A 64 11.39 -23.27 -5.08
CA ILE A 64 10.31 -23.57 -6.02
C ILE A 64 10.56 -24.88 -6.75
N GLU A 65 9.49 -25.45 -7.31
CA GLU A 65 9.59 -26.57 -8.25
C GLU A 65 10.28 -26.13 -9.57
N PRO A 66 11.04 -27.03 -10.24
CA PRO A 66 11.53 -26.79 -11.59
C PRO A 66 10.40 -26.55 -12.59
N ILE A 67 10.53 -25.52 -13.42
CA ILE A 67 9.53 -25.07 -14.40
C ILE A 67 9.09 -26.22 -15.33
N GLN A 68 10.00 -27.12 -15.69
CA GLN A 68 9.72 -28.25 -16.59
C GLN A 68 8.59 -29.17 -16.08
N LYS A 69 8.43 -29.34 -14.75
CA LYS A 69 7.37 -30.17 -14.16
C LYS A 69 6.03 -29.42 -13.99
N LEU A 70 6.05 -28.08 -13.98
CA LEU A 70 4.82 -27.28 -13.91
C LEU A 70 3.96 -27.43 -15.17
N ALA A 71 4.59 -27.59 -16.34
CA ALA A 71 3.89 -27.76 -17.62
C ALA A 71 3.16 -29.12 -17.70
N ALA A 72 3.77 -30.20 -17.22
CA ALA A 72 3.18 -31.54 -17.25
C ALA A 72 1.94 -31.69 -16.32
N ALA A 73 1.88 -30.93 -15.23
CA ALA A 73 0.74 -30.93 -14.31
C ALA A 73 -0.42 -30.01 -14.76
N ALA A 74 -0.19 -29.10 -15.72
CA ALA A 74 -1.22 -28.19 -16.21
C ALA A 74 -2.09 -28.80 -17.31
N THR A 75 -1.60 -29.84 -18.00
CA THR A 75 -2.33 -30.55 -19.08
C THR A 75 -3.37 -31.53 -18.57
N THR A 76 -3.38 -31.90 -17.29
CA THR A 76 -4.44 -32.70 -16.67
C THR A 76 -5.56 -31.80 -16.15
N THR A 77 -6.32 -31.22 -17.07
CA THR A 77 -7.65 -30.64 -16.79
C THR A 77 -8.67 -31.75 -16.65
N THR A 78 -8.98 -32.20 -15.42
CA THR A 78 -10.24 -32.89 -15.11
C THR A 78 -10.45 -32.98 -13.59
N THR A 79 -11.54 -32.35 -13.14
CA THR A 79 -12.44 -32.72 -12.03
C THR A 79 -11.89 -33.36 -10.75
N THR A 80 -12.12 -32.66 -9.64
CA THR A 80 -12.36 -33.15 -8.26
C THR A 80 -11.26 -33.99 -7.59
N THR A 81 -10.91 -33.61 -6.35
CA THR A 81 -9.83 -34.20 -5.54
C THR A 81 -8.43 -34.07 -6.16
N THR A 82 -7.88 -32.86 -6.15
CA THR A 82 -6.43 -32.68 -6.33
C THR A 82 -5.71 -33.25 -5.11
N THR A 83 -5.41 -34.55 -5.12
CA THR A 83 -4.27 -35.06 -4.37
C THR A 83 -3.05 -34.36 -4.97
N THR A 84 -2.49 -33.39 -4.26
CA THR A 84 -1.22 -32.80 -4.64
C THR A 84 -0.20 -33.93 -4.60
N THR A 85 0.30 -34.35 -5.77
CA THR A 85 1.31 -35.41 -5.84
C THR A 85 2.54 -34.94 -5.03
N THR A 86 2.96 -35.75 -4.07
CA THR A 86 4.19 -35.50 -3.32
C THR A 86 5.36 -35.66 -4.28
N ASN A 87 6.09 -34.57 -4.51
CA ASN A 87 7.32 -34.62 -5.29
C ASN A 87 8.48 -34.65 -4.30
N ASN A 88 9.43 -35.58 -4.43
CA ASN A 88 10.62 -35.62 -3.58
C ASN A 88 11.78 -34.91 -4.28
N TYR A 89 11.91 -33.60 -4.10
CA TYR A 89 13.04 -32.82 -4.64
C TYR A 89 14.30 -32.81 -3.76
N TYR A 90 14.20 -33.38 -2.55
CA TYR A 90 15.31 -33.57 -1.62
C TYR A 90 15.02 -34.81 -0.78
N THR A 91 16.08 -35.42 -0.24
CA THR A 91 15.96 -36.55 0.68
C THR A 91 15.23 -36.12 1.95
N LYS A 92 14.26 -36.91 2.38
CA LYS A 92 13.49 -36.69 3.62
C LYS A 92 14.43 -36.46 4.81
N GLY A 93 14.22 -35.40 5.59
CA GLY A 93 15.05 -35.06 6.75
C GLY A 93 16.31 -34.24 6.46
N GLU A 94 16.61 -33.94 5.19
CA GLU A 94 17.83 -33.23 4.80
C GLU A 94 17.61 -31.73 4.49
N LEU A 95 16.38 -31.21 4.63
CA LEU A 95 16.11 -29.81 4.28
C LEU A 95 16.89 -28.85 5.17
N SER A 96 16.95 -29.10 6.48
CA SER A 96 17.64 -28.24 7.44
C SER A 96 19.14 -28.11 7.18
N LYS A 97 19.77 -29.13 6.59
CA LYS A 97 21.18 -29.10 6.18
C LYS A 97 21.40 -28.26 4.92
N LEU A 98 20.41 -28.20 4.04
CA LEU A 98 20.47 -27.41 2.80
C LEU A 98 20.42 -25.90 3.10
N ILE A 99 19.61 -25.48 4.07
CA ILE A 99 19.36 -24.07 4.38
C ILE A 99 20.53 -23.44 5.17
N PRO A 100 21.20 -22.38 4.69
CA PRO A 100 22.26 -21.67 5.42
C PRO A 100 21.79 -21.01 6.72
N ASN A 101 22.70 -20.83 7.69
CA ASN A 101 22.41 -20.18 9.00
C ASN A 101 21.98 -18.71 8.89
N SER A 102 22.35 -18.04 7.79
CA SER A 102 22.00 -16.65 7.51
C SER A 102 20.53 -16.46 7.16
N VAL A 103 19.85 -17.50 6.65
CA VAL A 103 18.45 -17.41 6.24
C VAL A 103 17.57 -17.23 7.47
N LYS A 104 16.75 -16.16 7.45
CA LYS A 104 15.75 -15.86 8.49
C LYS A 104 14.32 -16.05 8.01
N SER A 105 14.09 -15.86 6.72
CA SER A 105 12.78 -16.07 6.08
C SER A 105 12.87 -17.16 5.02
N LEU A 106 12.11 -18.24 5.20
CA LEU A 106 12.08 -19.38 4.28
C LEU A 106 10.69 -19.49 3.64
N SER A 107 10.63 -19.61 2.32
CA SER A 107 9.42 -19.98 1.60
C SER A 107 9.60 -21.24 0.78
N ILE A 108 8.72 -22.21 0.97
CA ILE A 108 8.79 -23.52 0.30
C ILE A 108 7.54 -23.68 -0.57
N ASP A 109 7.70 -23.52 -1.88
CA ASP A 109 6.66 -23.73 -2.90
C ASP A 109 6.80 -25.11 -3.55
N ILE A 110 7.13 -26.09 -2.72
CA ILE A 110 7.38 -27.48 -3.10
C ILE A 110 6.59 -28.37 -2.14
N ASN A 111 5.80 -29.31 -2.68
CA ASN A 111 4.99 -30.22 -1.87
C ASN A 111 5.74 -31.52 -1.53
N ASN A 112 6.91 -31.42 -0.90
CA ASN A 112 7.61 -32.56 -0.30
C ASN A 112 6.98 -32.91 1.04
N GLN A 113 7.02 -34.19 1.43
CA GLN A 113 6.80 -34.58 2.83
C GLN A 113 7.88 -33.96 3.72
N LEU A 114 7.45 -33.30 4.80
CA LEU A 114 8.34 -32.80 5.83
C LEU A 114 8.37 -33.77 7.02
N VAL A 115 9.52 -33.89 7.67
CA VAL A 115 9.68 -34.55 8.97
C VAL A 115 10.15 -33.58 10.03
N VAL A 116 9.96 -33.96 11.30
CA VAL A 116 10.55 -33.24 12.44
C VAL A 116 12.06 -33.09 12.20
N GLY A 117 12.56 -31.86 12.35
CA GLY A 117 13.95 -31.50 12.08
C GLY A 117 14.25 -31.00 10.65
N ASP A 118 13.30 -31.04 9.70
CA ASP A 118 13.48 -30.43 8.37
C ASP A 118 13.47 -28.90 8.43
N ILE A 119 12.67 -28.33 9.33
CA ILE A 119 12.63 -26.88 9.55
C ILE A 119 13.77 -26.52 10.50
N LYS A 120 14.69 -25.68 10.02
CA LYS A 120 15.91 -25.30 10.71
C LYS A 120 15.67 -24.26 11.82
N ASP A 121 16.47 -24.32 12.88
CA ASP A 121 16.56 -23.29 13.93
C ASP A 121 16.98 -21.91 13.40
N GLY A 122 16.55 -20.87 14.11
CA GLY A 122 16.94 -19.50 13.82
C GLY A 122 16.12 -18.80 12.71
N LEU A 123 15.17 -19.51 12.09
CA LEU A 123 14.16 -18.93 11.21
C LEU A 123 13.16 -18.09 12.01
N THR A 124 12.78 -16.93 11.49
CA THR A 124 11.75 -16.06 12.08
C THR A 124 10.45 -16.07 11.29
N SER A 125 10.49 -16.43 10.00
CA SER A 125 9.32 -16.49 9.12
C SER A 125 9.36 -17.73 8.23
N LEU A 126 8.26 -18.48 8.20
CA LEU A 126 8.07 -19.66 7.34
C LEU A 126 6.79 -19.51 6.51
N LYS A 127 6.91 -19.68 5.18
CA LYS A 127 5.77 -19.61 4.26
C LYS A 127 5.74 -20.78 3.30
N PHE A 128 4.72 -21.61 3.41
CA PHE A 128 4.44 -22.60 2.38
C PHE A 128 3.78 -21.95 1.17
N GLY A 129 4.10 -22.51 0.00
CA GLY A 129 3.63 -22.01 -1.28
C GLY A 129 2.24 -22.49 -1.66
N LYS A 130 1.88 -22.33 -2.93
CA LYS A 130 0.49 -22.53 -3.36
C LYS A 130 0.06 -23.99 -3.37
N ARG A 131 1.00 -24.92 -3.59
CA ARG A 131 0.75 -26.36 -3.76
C ARG A 131 1.02 -27.19 -2.51
N PHE A 132 1.56 -26.59 -1.46
CA PHE A 132 1.89 -27.32 -0.23
C PHE A 132 0.61 -27.79 0.47
N ASP A 133 0.52 -29.09 0.72
CA ASP A 133 -0.59 -29.73 1.40
C ASP A 133 -0.11 -30.99 2.11
N GLN A 134 0.69 -30.79 3.16
CA GLN A 134 1.13 -31.84 4.08
C GLN A 134 0.45 -31.68 5.44
N ILE A 135 0.46 -32.75 6.23
CA ILE A 135 -0.05 -32.75 7.60
C ILE A 135 0.97 -32.08 8.52
N LEU A 136 0.51 -31.16 9.37
CA LEU A 136 1.33 -30.58 10.44
C LEU A 136 1.23 -31.45 11.69
N THR A 137 2.05 -32.48 11.78
CA THR A 137 2.18 -33.25 13.02
C THR A 137 2.76 -32.37 14.14
N PRO A 138 2.31 -32.53 15.39
CA PRO A 138 2.90 -31.82 16.52
C PRO A 138 4.43 -31.95 16.54
N GLY A 139 5.13 -30.85 16.80
CA GLY A 139 6.59 -30.82 16.79
C GLY A 139 7.25 -30.62 15.41
N LEU A 140 6.51 -30.76 14.28
CA LEU A 140 7.09 -30.62 12.94
C LEU A 140 7.70 -29.23 12.69
N LEU A 141 7.00 -28.20 13.15
CA LEU A 141 7.42 -26.81 13.03
C LEU A 141 8.17 -26.33 14.28
N VAL A 142 8.27 -27.16 15.32
CA VAL A 142 8.98 -26.84 16.55
C VAL A 142 10.46 -27.12 16.31
N THR A 143 11.28 -26.12 16.56
CA THR A 143 12.73 -26.21 16.45
C THR A 143 13.33 -25.86 17.82
N ASP A 144 14.52 -26.37 18.13
CA ASP A 144 15.17 -26.13 19.43
C ASP A 144 15.44 -24.62 19.61
N GLY A 145 14.79 -23.99 20.60
CA GLY A 145 14.84 -22.54 20.81
C GLY A 145 13.87 -21.70 19.94
N SER A 146 12.91 -22.36 19.29
CA SER A 146 11.77 -21.83 18.49
C SER A 146 11.74 -20.30 18.28
N SER A 147 12.45 -19.84 17.26
CA SER A 147 12.51 -18.42 16.85
C SER A 147 11.43 -18.03 15.85
N LEU A 148 10.60 -18.98 15.37
CA LEU A 148 9.58 -18.70 14.38
C LEU A 148 8.50 -17.79 14.97
N VAL A 149 8.32 -16.62 14.36
CA VAL A 149 7.33 -15.61 14.77
C VAL A 149 6.17 -15.57 13.79
N GLU A 150 6.41 -15.85 12.51
CA GLU A 150 5.40 -15.80 11.45
C GLU A 150 5.30 -17.13 10.70
N PHE A 151 4.06 -17.60 10.52
CA PHE A 151 3.79 -18.80 9.74
C PHE A 151 2.62 -18.59 8.76
N ASN A 152 2.82 -18.99 7.50
CA ASN A 152 1.79 -19.01 6.46
C ASN A 152 1.70 -20.41 5.86
N SER A 153 0.54 -21.04 6.00
CA SER A 153 0.36 -22.45 5.62
C SER A 153 0.30 -22.69 4.11
N GLY A 154 0.27 -21.65 3.27
CA GLY A 154 0.12 -21.82 1.82
C GLY A 154 -1.31 -22.06 1.36
N SER A 155 -1.56 -22.01 0.05
CA SER A 155 -2.92 -21.96 -0.50
C SER A 155 -3.66 -23.29 -0.42
N ALA A 156 -2.99 -24.39 -0.81
CA ALA A 156 -3.58 -25.73 -0.90
C ALA A 156 -3.67 -26.48 0.43
N PHE A 157 -3.11 -25.92 1.52
CA PHE A 157 -3.04 -26.57 2.81
C PHE A 157 -4.40 -26.92 3.39
N ARG A 158 -4.63 -28.22 3.60
CA ARG A 158 -5.82 -28.81 4.24
C ARG A 158 -5.51 -29.59 5.50
N ASN A 159 -4.23 -29.76 5.84
CA ASN A 159 -3.78 -30.63 6.94
C ASN A 159 -4.26 -32.09 6.76
N GLY A 160 -4.29 -32.60 5.53
CA GLY A 160 -4.83 -33.94 5.24
C GLY A 160 -6.33 -34.09 5.52
N ASP A 161 -7.08 -32.99 5.49
CA ASP A 161 -8.50 -32.91 5.89
C ASP A 161 -8.75 -33.26 7.37
N LEU A 162 -7.69 -33.28 8.20
CA LEU A 162 -7.77 -33.46 9.65
C LEU A 162 -7.83 -32.11 10.38
N ASP A 163 -8.39 -32.13 11.58
CA ASP A 163 -8.27 -31.01 12.51
C ASP A 163 -6.81 -30.82 12.95
N LEU A 164 -6.41 -29.57 13.18
CA LEU A 164 -5.09 -29.26 13.73
C LEU A 164 -5.02 -29.75 15.18
N GLN A 165 -3.88 -30.34 15.55
CA GLN A 165 -3.63 -30.84 16.89
C GLN A 165 -2.89 -29.79 17.74
N VAL A 166 -3.01 -29.91 19.07
CA VAL A 166 -2.20 -29.11 20.00
C VAL A 166 -0.72 -29.35 19.72
N GLY A 167 0.06 -28.27 19.59
CA GLY A 167 1.49 -28.34 19.25
C GLY A 167 1.80 -28.50 17.75
N SER A 168 0.79 -28.60 16.87
CA SER A 168 0.98 -28.51 15.41
C SER A 168 1.51 -27.13 15.01
N ILE A 169 1.06 -26.08 15.71
CA ILE A 169 1.56 -24.71 15.58
C ILE A 169 2.43 -24.39 16.81
N PRO A 170 3.71 -24.01 16.64
CA PRO A 170 4.60 -23.71 17.77
C PRO A 170 4.13 -22.52 18.60
N SER A 171 4.42 -22.54 19.90
CA SER A 171 4.09 -21.47 20.86
C SER A 171 4.76 -20.13 20.55
N SER A 172 5.88 -20.14 19.81
CA SER A 172 6.61 -18.93 19.40
C SER A 172 5.89 -18.09 18.34
N ILE A 173 4.93 -18.67 17.62
CA ILE A 173 4.23 -18.00 16.52
C ILE A 173 3.34 -16.88 17.06
N LYS A 174 3.58 -15.66 16.57
CA LYS A 174 2.77 -14.46 16.84
C LYS A 174 1.85 -14.10 15.69
N SER A 175 2.15 -14.52 14.46
CA SER A 175 1.38 -14.20 13.25
C SER A 175 1.13 -15.46 12.42
N LEU A 176 -0.13 -15.86 12.31
CA LEU A 176 -0.56 -17.07 11.61
C LEU A 176 -1.47 -16.72 10.43
N THR A 177 -1.19 -17.29 9.26
CA THR A 177 -2.10 -17.25 8.11
C THR A 177 -2.43 -18.65 7.64
N LEU A 178 -3.71 -19.01 7.66
CA LEU A 178 -4.24 -20.29 7.18
C LEU A 178 -4.83 -20.13 5.78
N GLY A 179 -4.51 -21.09 4.92
CA GLY A 179 -4.70 -21.09 3.47
C GLY A 179 -6.13 -20.99 2.94
N HIS A 180 -6.25 -21.07 1.61
CA HIS A 180 -7.55 -21.07 0.91
C HIS A 180 -8.27 -22.41 1.05
N SER A 181 -7.53 -23.51 1.11
CA SER A 181 -8.13 -24.85 1.27
C SER A 181 -8.35 -25.23 2.73
N PHE A 182 -7.78 -24.49 3.71
CA PHE A 182 -8.00 -24.78 5.12
C PHE A 182 -9.43 -24.44 5.52
N ASN A 183 -10.19 -25.45 5.92
CA ASN A 183 -11.60 -25.31 6.30
C ASN A 183 -12.01 -26.32 7.39
N SER A 184 -11.12 -26.57 8.35
CA SER A 184 -11.37 -27.45 9.50
C SER A 184 -11.74 -26.63 10.75
N VAL A 185 -12.35 -27.26 11.76
CA VAL A 185 -12.70 -26.56 13.00
C VAL A 185 -11.41 -26.33 13.81
N ILE A 186 -11.29 -25.18 14.47
CA ILE A 186 -10.19 -24.93 15.41
C ILE A 186 -10.74 -25.19 16.81
N ASN A 187 -10.20 -26.23 17.44
CA ASN A 187 -10.56 -26.61 18.80
C ASN A 187 -9.79 -25.76 19.83
N GLU A 188 -10.22 -25.81 21.09
CA GLU A 188 -9.56 -25.13 22.21
C GLU A 188 -8.09 -25.55 22.33
N ASN A 189 -7.21 -24.62 22.74
CA ASN A 189 -5.77 -24.82 22.94
C ASN A 189 -4.94 -25.23 21.70
N VAL A 190 -5.54 -25.32 20.51
CA VAL A 190 -4.82 -25.66 19.26
C VAL A 190 -3.96 -24.49 18.79
N LEU A 191 -4.47 -23.26 18.92
CA LEU A 191 -3.72 -22.04 18.60
C LEU A 191 -2.82 -21.65 19.78
N PRO A 192 -1.61 -21.12 19.53
CA PRO A 192 -0.68 -20.80 20.59
C PRO A 192 -1.15 -19.60 21.44
N GLU A 193 -0.94 -19.66 22.75
CA GLU A 193 -1.38 -18.61 23.69
C GLU A 193 -0.72 -17.24 23.49
N GLY A 194 0.39 -17.17 22.75
CA GLY A 194 1.09 -15.93 22.38
C GLY A 194 0.68 -15.35 21.03
N LEU A 195 -0.31 -15.94 20.34
CA LEU A 195 -0.71 -15.52 18.99
C LEU A 195 -1.31 -14.11 19.00
N VAL A 196 -0.74 -13.20 18.21
CA VAL A 196 -1.18 -11.79 18.13
C VAL A 196 -2.05 -11.54 16.89
N LYS A 197 -1.75 -12.19 15.77
CA LYS A 197 -2.44 -11.98 14.48
C LYS A 197 -2.86 -13.31 13.87
N LEU A 198 -4.11 -13.43 13.47
CA LEU A 198 -4.66 -14.60 12.79
C LEU A 198 -5.41 -14.18 11.53
N ARG A 199 -5.07 -14.81 10.40
CA ARG A 199 -5.78 -14.59 9.13
C ARG A 199 -6.19 -15.91 8.51
N PHE A 200 -7.45 -16.00 8.15
CA PHE A 200 -7.99 -17.07 7.33
C PHE A 200 -8.14 -16.61 5.88
N LYS A 201 -7.85 -17.47 4.90
CA LYS A 201 -8.10 -17.15 3.49
C LYS A 201 -9.35 -17.82 2.92
N GLY A 202 -9.65 -19.07 3.29
CA GLY A 202 -10.83 -19.80 2.79
C GLY A 202 -11.78 -20.39 3.85
N PHE A 203 -11.54 -20.11 5.13
CA PHE A 203 -12.29 -20.67 6.27
C PHE A 203 -13.78 -20.31 6.28
N ASN A 204 -14.65 -21.30 6.52
CA ASN A 204 -16.10 -21.12 6.66
C ASN A 204 -16.71 -22.11 7.69
N LYS A 205 -16.04 -22.32 8.82
CA LYS A 205 -16.53 -23.08 9.98
C LYS A 205 -16.95 -22.14 11.12
N MET A 206 -17.70 -22.66 12.08
CA MET A 206 -18.05 -21.90 13.28
C MET A 206 -16.82 -21.72 14.17
N ILE A 207 -16.72 -20.56 14.83
CA ILE A 207 -15.75 -20.33 15.89
C ILE A 207 -16.35 -20.85 17.19
N VAL A 208 -15.75 -21.90 17.76
CA VAL A 208 -16.18 -22.45 19.04
C VAL A 208 -15.61 -21.61 20.18
N ARG A 209 -16.28 -21.64 21.34
CA ARG A 209 -15.84 -20.90 22.54
C ARG A 209 -14.40 -21.30 22.91
N ASN A 210 -13.61 -20.33 23.37
CA ASN A 210 -12.21 -20.49 23.78
C ASN A 210 -11.23 -21.01 22.69
N SER A 211 -11.66 -21.19 21.43
CA SER A 211 -10.76 -21.63 20.35
C SER A 211 -9.72 -20.58 19.94
N LEU A 212 -10.03 -19.30 20.15
CA LEU A 212 -9.14 -18.18 19.86
C LEU A 212 -8.42 -17.75 21.15
N PRO A 213 -7.09 -17.60 21.13
CA PRO A 213 -6.32 -17.29 22.33
C PRO A 213 -6.55 -15.84 22.80
N ASN A 214 -6.44 -15.61 24.11
CA ASN A 214 -6.64 -14.31 24.73
C ASN A 214 -5.53 -13.28 24.40
N SER A 215 -4.45 -13.66 23.74
CA SER A 215 -3.43 -12.75 23.22
C SER A 215 -3.79 -12.10 21.87
N LEU A 216 -4.83 -12.61 21.20
CA LEU A 216 -5.12 -12.26 19.81
C LEU A 216 -5.63 -10.82 19.67
N LEU A 217 -4.88 -9.99 18.96
CA LEU A 217 -5.20 -8.58 18.73
C LEU A 217 -5.85 -8.33 17.37
N GLU A 218 -5.48 -9.10 16.34
CA GLU A 218 -5.96 -8.93 14.96
C GLU A 218 -6.51 -10.24 14.39
N LEU A 219 -7.76 -10.22 13.90
CA LEU A 219 -8.42 -11.35 13.26
C LEU A 219 -8.99 -10.95 11.89
N GLU A 220 -8.57 -11.65 10.84
CA GLU A 220 -9.11 -11.50 9.47
C GLU A 220 -9.78 -12.79 9.03
N PHE A 221 -11.09 -12.73 8.78
CA PHE A 221 -11.81 -13.78 8.10
C PHE A 221 -11.65 -13.65 6.58
N GLY A 222 -11.42 -14.79 5.93
CA GLY A 222 -11.26 -14.87 4.49
C GLY A 222 -12.56 -14.65 3.73
N ARG A 223 -12.47 -14.63 2.40
CA ARG A 223 -13.60 -14.28 1.51
C ARG A 223 -14.84 -15.14 1.76
N ASN A 224 -14.63 -16.43 2.03
CA ASN A 224 -15.66 -17.47 2.15
C ASN A 224 -16.42 -17.48 3.48
N PHE A 225 -15.97 -16.72 4.49
CA PHE A 225 -16.59 -16.77 5.81
C PHE A 225 -18.00 -16.18 5.77
N ASN A 226 -19.00 -17.03 5.99
CA ASN A 226 -20.39 -16.64 6.12
C ASN A 226 -21.09 -17.47 7.20
N ARG A 227 -20.62 -17.33 8.45
CA ARG A 227 -21.24 -17.92 9.64
C ARG A 227 -21.56 -16.81 10.65
N ALA A 228 -22.63 -16.99 11.41
CA ALA A 228 -22.88 -16.16 12.58
C ALA A 228 -21.73 -16.30 13.58
N ILE A 229 -21.31 -15.19 14.15
CA ILE A 229 -20.40 -15.19 15.30
C ILE A 229 -21.31 -15.22 16.52
N SER A 230 -21.27 -16.31 17.29
CA SER A 230 -22.12 -16.42 18.49
C SER A 230 -21.71 -15.37 19.53
N ALA A 231 -22.71 -14.83 20.22
CA ALA A 231 -22.48 -13.92 21.34
C ALA A 231 -21.73 -14.60 22.50
N HIS A 232 -21.11 -13.80 23.36
CA HIS A 232 -20.52 -14.24 24.64
C HIS A 232 -19.37 -15.26 24.53
N GLY A 233 -18.17 -14.77 24.17
CA GLY A 233 -16.89 -15.48 24.42
C GLY A 233 -16.33 -16.30 23.25
N THR A 234 -16.86 -16.15 22.04
CA THR A 234 -16.24 -16.71 20.82
C THR A 234 -15.04 -15.89 20.35
N LEU A 235 -15.18 -14.57 20.38
CA LEU A 235 -14.08 -13.63 20.12
C LEU A 235 -13.34 -13.30 21.44
N PRO A 236 -12.01 -13.27 21.44
CA PRO A 236 -11.23 -13.00 22.64
C PRO A 236 -11.38 -11.54 23.08
N LYS A 237 -11.34 -11.30 24.40
CA LYS A 237 -11.55 -9.98 25.00
C LYS A 237 -10.44 -8.97 24.70
N SER A 238 -9.32 -9.41 24.14
CA SER A 238 -8.17 -8.56 23.76
C SER A 238 -8.24 -8.08 22.32
N LEU A 239 -9.17 -8.60 21.50
CA LEU A 239 -9.21 -8.33 20.08
C LEU A 239 -9.43 -6.82 19.84
N THR A 240 -8.56 -6.22 19.03
CA THR A 240 -8.58 -4.79 18.71
C THR A 240 -8.97 -4.53 17.26
N SER A 241 -8.73 -5.49 16.35
CA SER A 241 -9.08 -5.38 14.94
C SER A 241 -9.75 -6.65 14.42
N LEU A 242 -10.91 -6.49 13.81
CA LEU A 242 -11.69 -7.58 13.19
C LEU A 242 -12.00 -7.23 11.73
N THR A 243 -11.73 -8.17 10.83
CA THR A 243 -12.16 -8.09 9.43
C THR A 243 -13.07 -9.26 9.11
N LEU A 244 -14.30 -8.96 8.69
CA LEU A 244 -15.30 -9.94 8.26
C LEU A 244 -15.22 -10.15 6.74
N GLY A 245 -15.45 -11.38 6.31
CA GLY A 245 -15.28 -11.82 4.92
C GLY A 245 -16.27 -11.23 3.91
N ILE A 246 -16.01 -11.47 2.62
CA ILE A 246 -16.79 -10.94 1.48
C ILE A 246 -18.23 -11.48 1.43
N HIS A 247 -18.45 -12.70 1.93
CA HIS A 247 -19.76 -13.34 1.93
C HIS A 247 -20.53 -13.18 3.24
N PHE A 248 -20.00 -12.46 4.23
CA PHE A 248 -20.63 -12.34 5.55
C PHE A 248 -21.95 -11.54 5.49
N THR A 249 -23.06 -12.14 5.88
CA THR A 249 -24.41 -11.51 5.78
C THR A 249 -25.22 -11.58 7.08
N HIS A 250 -24.64 -12.14 8.14
CA HIS A 250 -25.31 -12.40 9.41
C HIS A 250 -25.40 -11.15 10.29
N VAL A 251 -26.42 -11.06 11.14
CA VAL A 251 -26.60 -9.96 12.11
C VAL A 251 -25.47 -9.99 13.15
N ILE A 252 -24.95 -8.81 13.49
CA ILE A 252 -24.03 -8.63 14.62
C ILE A 252 -24.87 -8.29 15.85
N HIS A 253 -25.13 -9.28 16.70
CA HIS A 253 -25.92 -9.10 17.92
C HIS A 253 -25.10 -8.39 19.03
N ILE A 254 -25.80 -7.78 19.99
CA ILE A 254 -25.21 -7.19 21.18
C ILE A 254 -24.31 -8.21 21.90
N GLY A 255 -23.10 -7.79 22.30
CA GLY A 255 -22.14 -8.66 23.00
C GLY A 255 -21.39 -9.65 22.11
N THR A 256 -21.59 -9.63 20.79
CA THR A 256 -20.80 -10.41 19.82
C THR A 256 -19.38 -9.86 19.70
N LEU A 257 -19.26 -8.54 19.56
CA LEU A 257 -17.97 -7.86 19.43
C LEU A 257 -17.37 -7.58 20.83
N PRO A 258 -16.07 -7.80 21.03
CA PRO A 258 -15.44 -7.57 22.32
C PRO A 258 -15.33 -6.07 22.64
N PRO A 259 -15.35 -5.67 23.94
CA PRO A 259 -15.34 -4.27 24.37
C PRO A 259 -14.00 -3.55 24.15
N THR A 260 -12.97 -4.24 23.64
CA THR A 260 -11.67 -3.67 23.27
C THR A 260 -11.54 -3.40 21.78
N LEU A 261 -12.54 -3.78 20.98
CA LEU A 261 -12.46 -3.70 19.53
C LEU A 261 -12.38 -2.24 19.09
N LYS A 262 -11.30 -1.87 18.42
CA LYS A 262 -11.05 -0.52 17.90
C LYS A 262 -11.34 -0.40 16.41
N LYS A 263 -11.18 -1.49 15.66
CA LYS A 263 -11.32 -1.50 14.21
C LYS A 263 -12.22 -2.65 13.74
N LEU A 264 -13.25 -2.32 12.98
CA LEU A 264 -14.12 -3.28 12.31
C LEU A 264 -14.16 -2.99 10.81
N ILE A 265 -13.75 -3.96 10.01
CA ILE A 265 -13.89 -3.93 8.55
C ILE A 265 -14.89 -5.00 8.13
N ILE A 266 -15.97 -4.60 7.48
CA ILE A 266 -16.97 -5.47 6.87
C ILE A 266 -16.69 -5.53 5.37
N GLN A 267 -15.89 -6.52 4.92
CA GLN A 267 -15.59 -6.67 3.49
C GLN A 267 -16.76 -7.25 2.68
N SER A 268 -17.90 -7.48 3.31
CA SER A 268 -19.06 -8.06 2.63
C SER A 268 -19.65 -7.12 1.59
N VAL A 269 -19.95 -7.68 0.42
CA VAL A 269 -20.68 -6.95 -0.63
C VAL A 269 -22.18 -6.94 -0.36
N GLY A 270 -22.70 -7.94 0.36
CA GLY A 270 -24.14 -8.11 0.62
C GLY A 270 -24.57 -7.87 2.07
N TYR A 271 -23.70 -7.35 2.94
CA TYR A 271 -24.07 -7.08 4.34
C TYR A 271 -24.99 -5.87 4.43
N ASN A 272 -26.25 -6.12 4.77
CA ASN A 272 -27.27 -5.09 4.88
C ASN A 272 -28.07 -5.18 6.19
N GLN A 273 -27.41 -5.61 7.27
CA GLN A 273 -28.08 -5.79 8.57
C GLN A 273 -28.05 -4.50 9.38
N LYS A 274 -29.17 -4.17 10.02
CA LYS A 274 -29.26 -3.02 10.92
C LYS A 274 -28.46 -3.29 12.19
N PHE A 275 -27.70 -2.30 12.66
CA PHE A 275 -27.10 -2.36 13.98
C PHE A 275 -28.13 -2.05 15.06
N GLU A 276 -28.25 -2.94 16.04
CA GLU A 276 -28.96 -2.65 17.29
C GLU A 276 -28.14 -1.70 18.17
N LYS A 277 -28.80 -1.01 19.10
CA LYS A 277 -28.13 -0.16 20.08
C LYS A 277 -27.12 -1.01 20.88
N LYS A 278 -25.87 -0.55 20.99
CA LYS A 278 -24.74 -1.28 21.63
C LYS A 278 -24.30 -2.58 20.93
N ALA A 279 -24.73 -2.84 19.69
CA ALA A 279 -24.17 -3.94 18.89
C ALA A 279 -22.69 -3.69 18.56
N LEU A 280 -22.34 -2.43 18.31
CA LEU A 280 -20.96 -1.96 18.18
C LEU A 280 -20.45 -1.51 19.56
N PRO A 281 -19.22 -1.90 19.97
CA PRO A 281 -18.68 -1.54 21.27
C PRO A 281 -18.24 -0.07 21.30
N ASP A 282 -18.34 0.57 22.47
CA ASP A 282 -17.97 1.98 22.65
C ASP A 282 -16.48 2.27 22.36
N SER A 283 -15.61 1.25 22.40
CA SER A 283 -14.20 1.33 22.06
C SER A 283 -13.90 1.48 20.56
N LEU A 284 -14.91 1.31 19.70
CA LEU A 284 -14.70 1.25 18.25
C LEU A 284 -14.36 2.64 17.70
N GLU A 285 -13.19 2.76 17.10
CA GLU A 285 -12.64 3.99 16.53
C GLU A 285 -12.75 4.01 14.99
N HIS A 286 -12.76 2.84 14.33
CA HIS A 286 -12.79 2.70 12.86
C HIS A 286 -13.84 1.68 12.42
N LEU A 287 -14.78 2.12 11.59
CA LEU A 287 -15.78 1.27 10.92
C LEU A 287 -15.68 1.44 9.41
N GLU A 288 -15.44 0.35 8.69
CA GLU A 288 -15.28 0.37 7.24
C GLU A 288 -16.11 -0.72 6.57
N PHE A 289 -16.86 -0.32 5.56
CA PHE A 289 -17.58 -1.22 4.68
C PHE A 289 -16.83 -1.42 3.34
N ASN A 290 -17.08 -2.54 2.68
CA ASN A 290 -16.57 -2.79 1.34
C ASN A 290 -17.00 -1.68 0.37
N LYS A 291 -16.07 -1.11 -0.39
CA LYS A 291 -16.37 -0.09 -1.40
C LYS A 291 -17.50 -0.44 -2.37
N ASN A 292 -17.63 -1.72 -2.74
CA ASN A 292 -18.65 -2.22 -3.67
C ASN A 292 -19.91 -2.74 -2.96
N GLY A 293 -19.99 -2.61 -1.63
CA GLY A 293 -21.08 -3.16 -0.84
C GLY A 293 -22.42 -2.43 -1.03
N PHE A 294 -23.47 -3.13 -0.61
CA PHE A 294 -24.82 -2.60 -0.46
C PHE A 294 -25.15 -2.47 1.02
N PHE A 295 -25.57 -1.26 1.45
CA PHE A 295 -26.01 -1.02 2.83
C PHE A 295 -27.08 0.09 2.85
N ASN A 296 -28.36 -0.26 2.97
CA ASN A 296 -29.48 0.69 2.97
C ASN A 296 -30.07 0.95 4.37
N GLN A 297 -29.40 0.49 5.42
CA GLN A 297 -29.89 0.62 6.79
C GLN A 297 -29.64 2.03 7.36
N PRO A 298 -30.51 2.51 8.26
CA PRO A 298 -30.33 3.83 8.88
C PRO A 298 -29.01 3.92 9.65
N ILE A 299 -28.25 4.99 9.39
CA ILE A 299 -27.08 5.38 10.18
C ILE A 299 -27.48 6.59 11.00
N ALA A 300 -27.77 6.36 12.27
CA ALA A 300 -28.05 7.41 13.24
C ALA A 300 -27.09 7.28 14.41
N ASP A 301 -26.71 8.41 15.01
CA ASP A 301 -25.78 8.54 16.13
C ASP A 301 -26.07 7.53 17.25
N LYS A 302 -27.35 7.30 17.57
CA LYS A 302 -27.78 6.31 18.58
C LYS A 302 -27.37 4.85 18.31
N PHE A 303 -26.99 4.50 17.08
CA PHE A 303 -26.55 3.16 16.67
C PHE A 303 -25.05 3.06 16.43
N LEU A 304 -24.37 4.19 16.23
CA LEU A 304 -22.92 4.23 16.10
C LEU A 304 -22.28 4.48 17.48
N PRO A 305 -21.07 3.96 17.71
CA PRO A 305 -20.39 4.16 18.99
C PRO A 305 -19.85 5.61 19.10
N PRO A 306 -19.84 6.19 20.31
CA PRO A 306 -19.48 7.60 20.50
C PRO A 306 -18.02 7.93 20.20
N ASN A 307 -17.10 6.95 20.27
CA ASN A 307 -15.67 7.16 20.01
C ASN A 307 -15.26 6.90 18.55
N LEU A 308 -16.23 6.75 17.64
CA LEU A 308 -15.96 6.49 16.23
C LEU A 308 -15.28 7.72 15.58
N LYS A 309 -14.06 7.53 15.08
CA LYS A 309 -13.25 8.55 14.42
C LYS A 309 -13.28 8.41 12.90
N THR A 310 -13.30 7.17 12.40
CA THR A 310 -13.28 6.87 10.97
C THR A 310 -14.51 6.06 10.56
N LEU A 311 -15.23 6.55 9.56
CA LEU A 311 -16.38 5.89 8.94
C LEU A 311 -16.22 5.84 7.43
N ILE A 312 -16.18 4.64 6.86
CA ILE A 312 -16.08 4.41 5.41
C ILE A 312 -17.32 3.65 4.94
N LEU A 313 -18.18 4.32 4.17
CA LEU A 313 -19.47 3.81 3.71
C LEU A 313 -19.40 3.31 2.26
N PRO A 314 -20.19 2.26 1.91
CA PRO A 314 -20.07 1.57 0.64
C PRO A 314 -20.80 2.30 -0.51
N LYS A 315 -20.63 1.81 -1.76
CA LYS A 315 -21.21 2.41 -2.98
C LYS A 315 -22.71 2.68 -2.88
N GLN A 316 -23.45 1.63 -2.55
CA GLN A 316 -24.91 1.62 -2.58
C GLN A 316 -25.45 1.87 -1.19
N TRP A 317 -24.95 2.93 -0.57
CA TRP A 317 -25.51 3.45 0.66
C TRP A 317 -26.69 4.36 0.34
N SER A 318 -27.90 3.79 0.19
CA SER A 318 -29.14 4.55 -0.03
C SER A 318 -30.39 3.70 0.20
N ASN A 319 -31.35 4.28 0.92
CA ASN A 319 -32.75 3.85 0.94
C ASN A 319 -33.42 4.38 -0.34
N ASN A 320 -33.90 3.51 -1.23
CA ASN A 320 -34.47 3.92 -2.52
C ASN A 320 -35.72 4.83 -2.43
N TYR A 321 -36.19 5.22 -1.24
CA TYR A 321 -37.46 5.95 -1.10
C TYR A 321 -37.53 7.05 -0.04
N GLU A 322 -36.50 7.25 0.79
CA GLU A 322 -36.49 8.39 1.73
C GLU A 322 -35.10 9.04 1.76
N PRO A 323 -35.00 10.38 1.59
CA PRO A 323 -33.79 11.10 1.95
C PRO A 323 -33.46 10.72 3.39
N ILE A 324 -32.20 10.39 3.68
CA ILE A 324 -31.78 10.13 5.06
C ILE A 324 -31.95 11.46 5.82
N LEU A 325 -33.13 11.65 6.41
CA LEU A 325 -33.65 12.94 6.88
C LEU A 325 -32.88 13.54 8.07
N ALA A 326 -31.92 12.80 8.61
CA ALA A 326 -30.82 13.35 9.37
C ALA A 326 -29.76 12.26 9.45
N LEU A 327 -28.72 12.36 8.63
CA LEU A 327 -27.45 11.76 8.99
C LEU A 327 -26.95 12.47 10.24
N GLN A 328 -27.38 11.97 11.40
CA GLN A 328 -26.69 12.28 12.65
C GLN A 328 -25.49 11.36 12.69
N LEU A 329 -24.42 11.76 12.02
CA LEU A 329 -23.11 11.15 12.21
C LEU A 329 -22.60 11.51 13.62
N PRO A 330 -21.83 10.62 14.27
CA PRO A 330 -21.30 10.90 15.60
C PRO A 330 -20.42 12.15 15.58
N ILE A 331 -20.54 12.97 16.62
CA ILE A 331 -19.83 14.24 16.75
C ILE A 331 -18.31 14.08 16.89
N ASN A 332 -17.78 12.88 17.15
CA ASN A 332 -16.33 12.66 17.27
C ASN A 332 -15.68 12.19 15.95
N LEU A 333 -16.44 12.13 14.86
CA LEU A 333 -15.93 11.68 13.58
C LEU A 333 -14.93 12.69 13.01
N THR A 334 -13.73 12.23 12.67
CA THR A 334 -12.65 13.04 12.06
C THR A 334 -12.42 12.69 10.58
N ASP A 335 -12.72 11.45 10.20
CA ASP A 335 -12.47 10.89 8.88
C ASP A 335 -13.75 10.26 8.34
N LEU A 336 -14.23 10.80 7.22
CA LEU A 336 -15.46 10.35 6.57
C LEU A 336 -15.19 10.04 5.10
N GLN A 337 -15.60 8.85 4.68
CA GLN A 337 -15.48 8.42 3.30
C GLN A 337 -16.78 7.80 2.79
N PHE A 338 -17.17 8.21 1.60
CA PHE A 338 -18.24 7.58 0.84
C PHE A 338 -17.70 7.14 -0.50
N TYR A 339 -18.12 5.97 -0.96
CA TYR A 339 -18.04 5.63 -2.37
C TYR A 339 -19.40 5.96 -3.00
N SER A 340 -19.51 6.89 -3.95
CA SER A 340 -20.80 7.11 -4.64
C SER A 340 -20.65 8.02 -5.85
N ASN A 341 -21.47 7.77 -6.87
CA ASN A 341 -21.67 8.70 -7.98
C ASN A 341 -22.89 9.63 -7.71
N GLU A 342 -23.62 9.43 -6.60
CA GLU A 342 -24.94 10.04 -6.32
C GLU A 342 -25.06 10.59 -4.89
N CYS A 343 -23.95 10.82 -4.16
CA CYS A 343 -23.97 11.35 -2.77
C CYS A 343 -24.83 12.61 -2.59
N SER A 344 -24.98 13.42 -3.65
CA SER A 344 -25.80 14.64 -3.66
C SER A 344 -27.29 14.40 -3.45
N LEU A 345 -27.77 13.17 -3.61
CA LEU A 345 -29.16 12.82 -3.32
C LEU A 345 -29.42 12.63 -1.81
N PHE A 346 -28.37 12.47 -0.99
CA PHE A 346 -28.51 12.00 0.40
C PHE A 346 -28.00 12.97 1.45
N LEU A 347 -26.99 13.78 1.14
CA LEU A 347 -26.43 14.74 2.09
C LEU A 347 -27.25 16.04 2.08
N GLN A 348 -27.77 16.42 3.25
CA GLN A 348 -28.40 17.72 3.48
C GLN A 348 -27.41 18.70 4.10
N ASN A 349 -27.78 19.98 4.20
CA ASN A 349 -27.00 20.94 4.99
C ASN A 349 -26.82 20.41 6.42
N ASP A 350 -25.65 20.65 7.01
CA ASP A 350 -25.30 20.23 8.38
C ASP A 350 -25.26 18.71 8.64
N SER A 351 -25.38 17.87 7.61
CA SER A 351 -25.30 16.40 7.75
C SER A 351 -23.89 15.88 8.05
N ILE A 352 -22.86 16.64 7.70
CA ILE A 352 -21.46 16.31 8.01
C ILE A 352 -21.05 17.13 9.25
N PRO A 353 -20.70 16.49 10.37
CA PRO A 353 -20.25 17.19 11.57
C PRO A 353 -19.03 18.07 11.28
N SER A 354 -18.95 19.22 11.96
CA SER A 354 -17.80 20.13 11.85
C SER A 354 -16.50 19.52 12.39
N THR A 355 -16.56 18.42 13.13
CA THR A 355 -15.39 17.67 13.60
C THR A 355 -14.70 16.87 12.50
N VAL A 356 -15.38 16.63 11.37
CA VAL A 356 -14.76 15.94 10.23
C VAL A 356 -13.69 16.85 9.65
N LEU A 357 -12.46 16.34 9.56
CA LEU A 357 -11.29 17.06 9.04
C LEU A 357 -10.84 16.49 7.69
N ASN A 358 -11.07 15.19 7.46
CA ASN A 358 -10.73 14.49 6.24
C ASN A 358 -11.99 13.92 5.59
N LEU A 359 -12.31 14.38 4.38
CA LEU A 359 -13.47 13.94 3.62
C LEU A 359 -13.04 13.31 2.29
N ARG A 360 -13.48 12.08 2.04
CA ARG A 360 -13.26 11.39 0.75
C ARG A 360 -14.59 11.09 0.09
N ILE A 361 -14.81 11.64 -1.10
CA ILE A 361 -15.99 11.39 -1.92
C ILE A 361 -15.50 10.70 -3.19
N ASN A 362 -15.29 9.40 -3.08
CA ASN A 362 -14.69 8.66 -4.16
C ASN A 362 -15.77 8.14 -5.11
N GLY A 363 -15.65 8.42 -6.40
CA GLY A 363 -16.41 7.67 -7.39
C GLY A 363 -15.86 6.25 -7.53
N ILE A 364 -16.64 5.35 -8.14
CA ILE A 364 -16.12 4.05 -8.56
C ILE A 364 -16.07 4.04 -10.09
N LEU A 365 -14.90 3.71 -10.64
CA LEU A 365 -14.72 3.43 -12.06
C LEU A 365 -15.67 2.31 -12.49
N GLY A 366 -16.83 2.68 -13.04
CA GLY A 366 -17.71 1.81 -13.81
C GLY A 366 -17.39 1.95 -15.28
N ASN A 367 -17.33 0.84 -16.01
CA ASN A 367 -17.13 0.81 -17.44
C ASN A 367 -18.09 1.81 -18.14
N HIS A 368 -17.53 2.72 -18.93
CA HIS A 368 -18.23 3.70 -19.78
C HIS A 368 -19.09 4.75 -19.05
N TYR A 369 -18.59 5.99 -19.02
CA TYR A 369 -19.33 7.27 -19.05
C TYR A 369 -20.54 7.50 -18.11
N SER A 370 -20.82 6.64 -17.13
CA SER A 370 -21.99 6.75 -16.26
C SER A 370 -21.72 7.56 -14.99
N PHE A 371 -21.30 8.82 -15.15
CA PHE A 371 -22.04 9.85 -14.43
C PHE A 371 -23.35 9.98 -15.18
N THR A 372 -24.42 9.40 -14.65
CA THR A 372 -25.77 9.66 -15.17
C THR A 372 -25.91 11.18 -15.31
N ARG A 373 -26.37 11.66 -16.47
CA ARG A 373 -26.56 13.09 -16.77
C ARG A 373 -27.40 13.84 -15.71
N GLY A 374 -28.04 13.12 -14.78
CA GLY A 374 -28.90 13.65 -13.72
C GLY A 374 -28.33 13.67 -12.30
N ALA A 375 -27.10 13.20 -12.03
CA ALA A 375 -26.54 13.31 -10.68
C ALA A 375 -26.40 14.80 -10.31
N LYS A 376 -27.22 15.27 -9.35
CA LYS A 376 -27.15 16.66 -8.85
C LYS A 376 -25.71 16.93 -8.37
N ARG A 377 -25.20 18.14 -8.56
CA ARG A 377 -23.93 18.55 -7.92
C ARG A 377 -24.12 18.43 -6.41
N LEU A 378 -23.13 17.89 -5.68
CA LEU A 378 -23.05 18.15 -4.25
C LEU A 378 -22.97 19.67 -4.09
N GLN A 379 -23.97 20.26 -3.43
CA GLN A 379 -23.91 21.69 -3.14
C GLN A 379 -22.74 21.91 -2.18
N GLY A 380 -21.88 22.88 -2.50
CA GLY A 380 -20.70 23.16 -1.69
C GLY A 380 -21.04 23.36 -0.21
N ASN A 381 -22.16 24.02 0.08
CA ASN A 381 -22.61 24.36 1.43
C ASN A 381 -22.87 23.15 2.36
N ILE A 382 -22.90 21.93 1.82
CA ILE A 382 -23.01 20.69 2.60
C ILE A 382 -21.68 20.37 3.31
N ILE A 383 -20.54 20.82 2.76
CA ILE A 383 -19.22 20.53 3.28
C ILE A 383 -18.85 21.60 4.33
N PRO A 384 -18.51 21.21 5.56
CA PRO A 384 -18.21 22.19 6.59
C PRO A 384 -16.87 22.89 6.32
N PRO A 385 -16.74 24.19 6.66
CA PRO A 385 -15.51 24.95 6.45
C PRO A 385 -14.32 24.48 7.31
N SER A 386 -14.55 23.61 8.29
CA SER A 386 -13.53 22.99 9.14
C SER A 386 -12.67 21.95 8.41
N ILE A 387 -13.09 21.47 7.25
CA ILE A 387 -12.37 20.43 6.50
C ILE A 387 -10.96 20.90 6.12
N THR A 388 -9.98 20.03 6.36
CA THR A 388 -8.55 20.28 6.09
C THR A 388 -8.01 19.46 4.92
N SER A 389 -8.68 18.35 4.59
CA SER A 389 -8.30 17.44 3.51
C SER A 389 -9.52 16.93 2.75
N ILE A 390 -9.48 17.01 1.42
CA ILE A 390 -10.53 16.48 0.53
C ILE A 390 -9.92 15.62 -0.57
N GLU A 391 -10.48 14.42 -0.77
CA GLU A 391 -10.30 13.61 -1.97
C GLU A 391 -11.65 13.49 -2.70
N THR A 392 -11.72 13.78 -4.00
CA THR A 392 -12.98 13.74 -4.75
C THR A 392 -12.80 13.33 -6.21
N GLY A 393 -13.77 12.59 -6.73
CA GLY A 393 -13.89 12.17 -8.14
C GLY A 393 -14.93 12.99 -8.90
N THR A 394 -15.44 14.05 -8.28
CA THR A 394 -16.44 14.92 -8.89
C THR A 394 -16.16 16.38 -8.63
N VAL A 395 -16.87 17.20 -9.39
CA VAL A 395 -16.77 18.63 -9.44
C VAL A 395 -17.62 19.24 -8.31
N ILE A 396 -16.96 19.79 -7.27
CA ILE A 396 -17.59 20.36 -6.07
C ILE A 396 -17.08 21.78 -5.87
N ASN A 397 -17.98 22.73 -5.59
CA ASN A 397 -17.57 24.08 -5.18
C ASN A 397 -17.01 24.04 -3.76
N LEU A 398 -15.73 24.34 -3.60
CA LEU A 398 -15.00 24.32 -2.32
C LEU A 398 -14.53 25.72 -1.89
N SER A 399 -15.10 26.79 -2.47
CA SER A 399 -14.67 28.17 -2.21
C SER A 399 -14.82 28.61 -0.74
N HIS A 400 -15.70 27.96 0.02
CA HIS A 400 -15.96 28.22 1.44
C HIS A 400 -15.09 27.39 2.40
N CYS A 401 -14.33 26.39 1.89
CA CYS A 401 -13.46 25.53 2.68
C CYS A 401 -12.13 26.23 3.02
N ILE A 402 -12.18 27.26 3.86
CA ILE A 402 -11.05 28.14 4.19
C ILE A 402 -9.88 27.44 4.90
N ASN A 403 -10.10 26.26 5.49
CA ASN A 403 -9.06 25.48 6.17
C ASN A 403 -8.43 24.38 5.30
N LEU A 404 -8.85 24.24 4.04
CA LEU A 404 -8.42 23.16 3.17
C LEU A 404 -6.94 23.31 2.80
N LYS A 405 -6.11 22.35 3.20
CA LYS A 405 -4.67 22.31 2.91
C LYS A 405 -4.31 21.21 1.92
N ASN A 406 -5.05 20.11 1.96
CA ASN A 406 -4.82 18.94 1.13
C ASN A 406 -6.02 18.74 0.20
N PHE A 407 -5.79 18.80 -1.11
CA PHE A 407 -6.83 18.56 -2.11
C PHE A 407 -6.31 17.58 -3.16
N LYS A 408 -7.06 16.52 -3.38
CA LYS A 408 -6.69 15.43 -4.29
C LYS A 408 -7.87 15.04 -5.16
N PHE A 409 -7.60 14.84 -6.44
CA PHE A 409 -8.55 14.15 -7.31
C PHE A 409 -8.36 12.64 -7.21
N ASP A 410 -9.45 11.90 -7.07
CA ASP A 410 -9.40 10.44 -7.14
C ASP A 410 -9.41 9.94 -8.60
N GLU A 411 -9.15 8.64 -8.80
CA GLU A 411 -9.02 8.02 -10.14
C GLU A 411 -10.31 8.05 -10.97
N SER A 412 -11.47 8.22 -10.34
CA SER A 412 -12.80 8.29 -10.96
C SER A 412 -13.19 9.67 -11.47
N PHE A 413 -12.30 10.68 -11.34
CA PHE A 413 -12.59 12.06 -11.76
C PHE A 413 -13.19 12.12 -13.17
N ASP A 414 -14.36 12.74 -13.29
CA ASP A 414 -15.03 12.88 -14.58
C ASP A 414 -14.18 13.73 -15.55
N GLN A 415 -14.13 13.36 -16.84
CA GLN A 415 -13.33 14.07 -17.86
C GLN A 415 -13.91 15.47 -18.21
N ARG A 416 -14.62 16.11 -17.27
CA ARG A 416 -15.16 17.45 -17.42
C ARG A 416 -14.05 18.49 -17.23
N SER A 417 -14.27 19.66 -17.81
CA SER A 417 -13.34 20.79 -17.67
C SER A 417 -13.35 21.33 -16.25
N LEU A 418 -12.17 21.67 -15.74
CA LEU A 418 -12.02 22.45 -14.52
C LEU A 418 -12.59 23.87 -14.79
N SER A 419 -13.42 24.38 -13.89
CA SER A 419 -13.92 25.77 -13.89
C SER A 419 -13.59 26.48 -12.58
N LYS A 420 -13.87 27.78 -12.52
CA LYS A 420 -13.57 28.65 -11.37
C LYS A 420 -14.14 28.10 -10.05
N GLY A 421 -13.37 28.23 -8.97
CA GLY A 421 -13.79 27.93 -7.59
C GLY A 421 -13.66 26.47 -7.17
N TYR A 422 -13.28 25.56 -8.08
CA TYR A 422 -13.10 24.14 -7.75
C TYR A 422 -11.83 23.85 -6.96
N ILE A 423 -10.74 24.54 -7.29
CA ILE A 423 -9.49 24.44 -6.55
C ILE A 423 -9.48 25.63 -5.59
N PRO A 424 -9.57 25.42 -4.26
CA PRO A 424 -9.57 26.51 -3.32
C PRO A 424 -8.29 27.33 -3.35
N SER A 425 -8.40 28.61 -3.01
CA SER A 425 -7.27 29.56 -2.98
C SER A 425 -6.17 29.17 -1.99
N THR A 426 -6.48 28.29 -1.04
CA THR A 426 -5.59 27.81 0.01
C THR A 426 -4.63 26.69 -0.43
N ILE A 427 -4.84 26.11 -1.62
CA ILE A 427 -4.07 24.95 -2.10
C ILE A 427 -2.71 25.38 -2.67
N THR A 428 -1.64 24.81 -2.11
CA THR A 428 -0.25 25.05 -2.53
C THR A 428 0.36 23.90 -3.33
N ASN A 429 -0.20 22.69 -3.22
CA ASN A 429 0.24 21.50 -3.93
C ASN A 429 -0.95 20.85 -4.63
N LEU A 430 -0.86 20.69 -5.95
CA LEU A 430 -1.93 20.11 -6.75
C LEU A 430 -1.39 19.04 -7.69
N LYS A 431 -2.10 17.93 -7.77
CA LYS A 431 -1.91 16.91 -8.80
C LYS A 431 -3.22 16.72 -9.53
N LEU A 432 -3.21 16.95 -10.84
CA LEU A 432 -4.36 16.68 -11.70
C LEU A 432 -4.64 15.17 -11.79
N PRO A 433 -5.89 14.77 -12.10
CA PRO A 433 -6.26 13.36 -12.13
C PRO A 433 -5.39 12.57 -13.14
N PRO A 434 -4.98 11.33 -12.82
CA PRO A 434 -3.98 10.59 -13.61
C PRO A 434 -4.32 10.44 -15.10
N LEU A 435 -5.60 10.29 -15.43
CA LEU A 435 -6.10 10.07 -16.80
C LEU A 435 -6.71 11.33 -17.42
N TRP A 436 -6.72 12.48 -16.72
CA TRP A 436 -7.35 13.70 -17.23
C TRP A 436 -6.49 14.34 -18.32
N ASN A 437 -7.10 14.57 -19.49
CA ASN A 437 -6.44 15.19 -20.63
C ASN A 437 -7.46 16.04 -21.41
N ARG A 438 -7.72 17.25 -20.92
CA ARG A 438 -8.55 18.26 -21.58
C ARG A 438 -7.80 19.58 -21.57
N GLU A 439 -8.07 20.43 -22.55
CA GLU A 439 -7.49 21.77 -22.62
C GLU A 439 -7.78 22.58 -21.34
N LEU A 440 -6.75 23.25 -20.82
CA LEU A 440 -6.87 24.16 -19.69
C LEU A 440 -7.45 25.49 -20.21
N VAL A 441 -8.77 25.64 -20.13
CA VAL A 441 -9.47 26.84 -20.61
C VAL A 441 -9.72 27.80 -19.44
N CYS A 442 -9.14 29.00 -19.53
CA CYS A 442 -9.49 30.11 -18.63
C CYS A 442 -10.84 30.70 -19.07
N ALA A 443 -11.92 30.40 -18.36
CA ALA A 443 -13.23 30.98 -18.64
C ALA A 443 -13.36 32.37 -18.00
N ASN A 444 -13.87 33.34 -18.77
CA ASN A 444 -14.36 34.65 -18.31
C ASN A 444 -13.34 35.48 -17.49
N GLY A 445 -12.06 35.46 -17.87
CA GLY A 445 -11.03 36.30 -17.24
C GLY A 445 -10.63 35.88 -15.82
N PHE A 446 -10.91 34.62 -15.44
CA PHE A 446 -10.53 34.09 -14.13
C PHE A 446 -9.39 33.09 -14.22
N ASP A 447 -8.48 33.16 -13.24
CA ASP A 447 -7.38 32.21 -13.08
C ASP A 447 -7.92 30.80 -12.81
N LEU A 448 -7.43 29.83 -13.58
CA LEU A 448 -7.81 28.41 -13.44
C LEU A 448 -7.24 27.79 -12.15
N PHE A 449 -6.02 28.20 -11.79
CA PHE A 449 -5.29 27.74 -10.63
C PHE A 449 -5.11 28.87 -9.61
N PRO A 450 -5.04 28.59 -8.31
CA PRO A 450 -4.82 29.63 -7.31
C PRO A 450 -3.39 30.20 -7.40
N ASN A 451 -3.26 31.50 -7.18
CA ASN A 451 -1.96 32.20 -7.23
C ASN A 451 -0.97 31.75 -6.14
N CYS A 452 -1.44 31.05 -5.10
CA CYS A 452 -0.61 30.47 -4.03
C CYS A 452 -0.01 29.11 -4.41
N LEU A 453 -0.33 28.55 -5.58
CA LEU A 453 0.12 27.22 -5.99
C LEU A 453 1.65 27.20 -6.20
N LYS A 454 2.33 26.25 -5.54
CA LYS A 454 3.79 26.07 -5.57
C LYS A 454 4.22 24.82 -6.32
N PHE A 455 3.44 23.75 -6.22
CA PHE A 455 3.67 22.49 -6.92
C PHE A 455 2.46 22.12 -7.78
N LEU A 456 2.71 21.74 -9.03
CA LEU A 456 1.69 21.26 -9.97
C LEU A 456 2.19 20.03 -10.73
N ASP A 457 1.45 18.93 -10.64
CA ASP A 457 1.60 17.75 -11.51
C ASP A 457 0.42 17.69 -12.48
N LEU A 458 0.68 17.94 -13.77
CA LEU A 458 -0.31 17.93 -14.84
C LEU A 458 -0.64 16.51 -15.35
N ALA A 459 -0.06 15.46 -14.75
CA ALA A 459 -0.37 14.07 -15.06
C ALA A 459 -0.31 13.77 -16.57
N SER A 460 -1.45 13.43 -17.17
CA SER A 460 -1.57 12.99 -18.57
C SER A 460 -1.90 14.12 -19.56
N TYR A 461 -1.86 15.38 -19.13
CA TYR A 461 -2.09 16.54 -19.99
C TYR A 461 -1.14 16.58 -21.20
N ASN A 462 -1.71 16.74 -22.40
CA ASN A 462 -0.99 16.85 -23.66
C ASN A 462 -1.70 17.80 -24.65
N TYR A 463 -2.19 18.93 -24.17
CA TYR A 463 -2.68 20.04 -25.01
C TYR A 463 -1.68 21.21 -24.98
N PRO A 464 -1.78 22.18 -25.91
CA PRO A 464 -1.03 23.43 -25.79
C PRO A 464 -1.28 24.10 -24.44
N ILE A 465 -0.26 24.74 -23.87
CA ILE A 465 -0.41 25.56 -22.66
C ILE A 465 -0.27 27.01 -23.13
N GLY A 466 -1.35 27.77 -23.04
CA GLY A 466 -1.33 29.19 -23.41
C GLY A 466 -0.57 30.06 -22.42
N GLU A 467 -0.26 31.30 -22.81
CA GLU A 467 0.33 32.30 -21.91
C GLU A 467 -0.60 32.56 -20.71
N ASN A 468 -0.02 32.70 -19.51
CA ASN A 468 -0.73 32.94 -18.25
C ASN A 468 -1.74 31.87 -17.82
N VAL A 469 -1.77 30.68 -18.45
CA VAL A 469 -2.63 29.56 -18.02
C VAL A 469 -2.13 28.93 -16.70
N LEU A 470 -0.81 28.83 -16.54
CA LEU A 470 -0.18 28.32 -15.33
C LEU A 470 -0.02 29.45 -14.28
N PRO A 471 -0.16 29.16 -12.98
CA PRO A 471 -0.12 30.18 -11.94
C PRO A 471 1.28 30.82 -11.83
N PRO A 472 1.36 32.14 -11.59
CA PRO A 472 2.60 32.91 -11.72
C PRO A 472 3.66 32.62 -10.64
N ASN A 473 3.29 32.02 -9.50
CA ASN A 473 4.19 31.74 -8.37
C ASN A 473 4.64 30.27 -8.27
N LEU A 474 4.40 29.49 -9.33
CA LEU A 474 4.69 28.06 -9.35
C LEU A 474 6.20 27.79 -9.28
N GLU A 475 6.63 26.95 -8.34
CA GLU A 475 8.05 26.64 -8.11
C GLU A 475 8.46 25.30 -8.72
N SER A 476 7.55 24.32 -8.73
CA SER A 476 7.78 22.96 -9.23
C SER A 476 6.66 22.53 -10.17
N LEU A 477 7.03 22.06 -11.35
CA LEU A 477 6.10 21.60 -12.38
C LEU A 477 6.49 20.22 -12.91
N ILE A 478 5.53 19.31 -12.93
CA ILE A 478 5.66 17.98 -13.55
C ILE A 478 4.63 17.86 -14.67
N ILE A 479 5.08 17.52 -15.88
CA ILE A 479 4.21 17.30 -17.04
C ILE A 479 4.59 15.98 -17.70
N ASN A 480 3.88 14.89 -17.36
CA ASN A 480 4.36 13.56 -17.73
C ASN A 480 4.12 13.21 -19.21
N SER A 481 2.98 13.61 -19.76
CA SER A 481 2.57 13.20 -21.12
C SER A 481 2.76 14.28 -22.20
N TRP A 482 3.18 15.49 -21.82
CA TRP A 482 3.27 16.60 -22.74
C TRP A 482 4.49 16.50 -23.67
N ASN A 483 4.24 16.62 -24.97
CA ASN A 483 5.26 16.56 -26.02
C ASN A 483 4.98 17.56 -27.16
N LEU A 484 4.73 18.82 -26.79
CA LEU A 484 4.54 19.94 -27.73
C LEU A 484 5.69 20.94 -27.60
N PRO A 485 5.97 21.77 -28.62
CA PRO A 485 6.99 22.82 -28.52
C PRO A 485 6.68 23.79 -27.36
N ILE A 486 7.74 24.26 -26.67
CA ILE A 486 7.61 25.28 -25.63
C ILE A 486 7.58 26.66 -26.29
N GLU A 487 6.41 27.27 -26.38
CA GLU A 487 6.25 28.64 -26.86
C GLU A 487 6.72 29.66 -25.82
N LYS A 488 7.09 30.86 -26.27
CA LYS A 488 7.56 31.95 -25.40
C LYS A 488 6.51 32.27 -24.34
N ASN A 489 6.95 32.54 -23.10
CA ASN A 489 6.10 32.88 -21.94
C ASN A 489 5.10 31.79 -21.48
N THR A 490 5.10 30.60 -22.09
CA THR A 490 4.22 29.48 -21.69
C THR A 490 4.45 29.03 -20.24
N LEU A 491 5.72 28.94 -19.85
CA LEU A 491 6.13 28.46 -18.53
C LEU A 491 6.44 29.67 -17.62
N PRO A 492 5.79 29.78 -16.43
CA PRO A 492 6.07 30.84 -15.47
C PRO A 492 7.56 30.93 -15.10
N GLN A 493 8.07 32.16 -15.02
CA GLN A 493 9.47 32.42 -14.70
C GLN A 493 9.86 32.07 -13.26
N SER A 494 8.87 31.80 -12.39
CA SER A 494 9.05 31.36 -11.00
C SER A 494 9.54 29.92 -10.87
N ILE A 495 9.40 29.09 -11.92
CA ILE A 495 9.70 27.66 -11.87
C ILE A 495 11.20 27.44 -11.65
N THR A 496 11.52 26.64 -10.63
CA THR A 496 12.89 26.21 -10.29
C THR A 496 13.12 24.72 -10.55
N TYR A 497 12.06 23.92 -10.58
CA TYR A 497 12.09 22.49 -10.90
C TYR A 497 11.09 22.16 -12.01
N LEU A 498 11.58 21.55 -13.09
CA LEU A 498 10.77 21.10 -14.21
C LEU A 498 11.08 19.63 -14.54
N SER A 499 10.05 18.79 -14.54
CA SER A 499 10.16 17.40 -15.00
C SER A 499 9.18 17.16 -16.14
N MET A 500 9.70 16.75 -17.29
CA MET A 500 8.90 16.43 -18.47
C MET A 500 9.25 15.01 -18.93
N LYS A 501 8.35 14.06 -18.68
CA LYS A 501 8.65 12.64 -18.86
C LYS A 501 8.62 12.23 -20.33
N SER A 502 7.63 12.68 -21.10
CA SER A 502 7.44 12.31 -22.50
C SER A 502 7.96 13.33 -23.51
N PHE A 503 8.53 14.43 -23.03
CA PHE A 503 8.98 15.53 -23.87
C PHE A 503 10.20 15.16 -24.72
N ASN A 504 10.07 15.35 -26.02
CA ASN A 504 11.07 15.08 -27.04
C ASN A 504 11.02 16.13 -28.18
N GLN A 505 10.73 17.40 -27.84
CA GLN A 505 10.73 18.52 -28.77
C GLN A 505 11.99 19.36 -28.59
N ARG A 506 12.45 20.06 -29.64
CA ARG A 506 13.69 20.87 -29.56
C ARG A 506 13.55 21.99 -28.52
N LEU A 507 14.53 22.08 -27.61
CA LEU A 507 14.66 23.22 -26.69
C LEU A 507 15.33 24.40 -27.42
N THR A 508 14.64 25.54 -27.50
CA THR A 508 15.18 26.77 -28.12
C THR A 508 15.69 27.75 -27.05
N PRO A 509 16.61 28.68 -27.39
CA PRO A 509 17.03 29.73 -26.46
C PRO A 509 15.84 30.49 -25.89
N SER A 510 15.87 30.79 -24.59
CA SER A 510 14.81 31.50 -23.85
C SER A 510 13.45 30.78 -23.77
N SER A 511 13.33 29.53 -24.22
CA SER A 511 12.09 28.74 -24.06
C SER A 511 11.84 28.29 -22.61
N LEU A 512 12.92 27.99 -21.88
CA LEU A 512 12.85 27.56 -20.48
C LEU A 512 12.82 28.75 -19.50
N PRO A 513 12.18 28.63 -18.32
CA PRO A 513 12.15 29.66 -17.29
C PRO A 513 13.55 30.08 -16.81
N LYS A 514 13.78 31.39 -16.67
CA LYS A 514 15.08 31.98 -16.31
C LYS A 514 15.63 31.58 -14.95
N ASN A 515 14.78 31.11 -14.03
CA ASN A 515 15.14 30.71 -12.66
C ASN A 515 15.25 29.19 -12.50
N LEU A 516 15.10 28.41 -13.58
CA LEU A 516 15.11 26.96 -13.55
C LEU A 516 16.46 26.44 -13.02
N LYS A 517 16.44 25.63 -11.96
CA LYS A 517 17.63 25.02 -11.34
C LYS A 517 17.75 23.53 -11.68
N THR A 518 16.63 22.83 -11.75
CA THR A 518 16.60 21.38 -12.04
C THR A 518 15.68 21.10 -13.22
N LEU A 519 16.23 20.41 -14.22
CA LEU A 519 15.51 19.93 -15.38
C LEU A 519 15.65 18.41 -15.50
N ILE A 520 14.52 17.71 -15.58
CA ILE A 520 14.48 16.25 -15.78
C ILE A 520 13.73 15.92 -17.06
N LEU A 521 14.40 15.22 -17.97
CA LEU A 521 13.91 14.86 -19.28
C LEU A 521 14.08 13.35 -19.50
N HIS A 522 13.00 12.58 -19.35
CA HIS A 522 13.11 11.12 -19.35
C HIS A 522 13.17 10.50 -20.75
N LYS A 523 12.41 11.04 -21.71
CA LYS A 523 12.32 10.54 -23.10
C LYS A 523 12.90 11.53 -24.13
N TYR A 524 13.79 12.42 -23.69
CA TYR A 524 14.41 13.39 -24.59
C TYR A 524 15.60 12.76 -25.33
N ASN A 525 15.60 12.86 -26.65
CA ASN A 525 16.67 12.47 -27.57
C ASN A 525 16.71 13.43 -28.77
N VAL A 526 16.76 14.73 -28.51
CA VAL A 526 16.91 15.77 -29.55
C VAL A 526 18.22 16.51 -29.34
N LEU A 527 18.85 16.94 -30.44
CA LEU A 527 20.04 17.79 -30.42
C LEU A 527 19.83 19.01 -29.50
N LEU A 528 20.75 19.19 -28.56
CA LEU A 528 20.80 20.39 -27.73
C LEU A 528 21.48 21.51 -28.52
N VAL A 529 20.91 22.72 -28.49
CA VAL A 529 21.48 23.91 -29.15
C VAL A 529 22.14 24.83 -28.14
N PRO A 530 23.18 25.59 -28.54
CA PRO A 530 23.82 26.55 -27.65
C PRO A 530 22.79 27.49 -27.00
N ASN A 531 22.99 27.81 -25.73
CA ASN A 531 22.14 28.72 -24.94
C ASN A 531 20.67 28.26 -24.78
N CYS A 532 20.32 26.99 -25.03
CA CYS A 532 18.97 26.50 -24.78
C CYS A 532 18.59 26.41 -23.30
N PHE A 533 19.58 26.36 -22.40
CA PHE A 533 19.38 26.32 -20.96
C PHE A 533 19.61 27.69 -20.31
N PRO A 534 18.83 28.06 -19.29
CA PRO A 534 19.03 29.30 -18.54
C PRO A 534 20.29 29.22 -17.68
N GLN A 535 20.91 30.37 -17.38
CA GLN A 535 22.13 30.46 -16.55
C GLN A 535 21.93 29.95 -15.10
N SER A 536 20.69 29.93 -14.63
CA SER A 536 20.32 29.41 -13.31
C SER A 536 20.41 27.88 -13.19
N ILE A 537 20.53 27.15 -14.29
CA ILE A 537 20.50 25.69 -14.28
C ILE A 537 21.66 25.12 -13.45
N ARG A 538 21.38 24.07 -12.68
CA ARG A 538 22.35 23.40 -11.80
C ARG A 538 22.35 21.89 -12.00
N LEU A 539 21.20 21.30 -12.29
CA LEU A 539 21.05 19.87 -12.51
C LEU A 539 20.24 19.61 -13.78
N ILE A 540 20.80 18.80 -14.68
CA ILE A 540 20.12 18.29 -15.86
C ILE A 540 20.15 16.75 -15.76
N LYS A 541 18.98 16.12 -15.74
CA LYS A 541 18.87 14.67 -15.78
C LYS A 541 18.26 14.25 -17.11
N LEU A 542 19.05 13.55 -17.91
CA LEU A 542 18.65 13.00 -19.20
C LEU A 542 18.41 11.50 -19.06
N GLY A 543 17.30 11.01 -19.61
CA GLY A 543 16.94 9.60 -19.57
C GLY A 543 17.88 8.71 -20.39
N SER A 544 17.67 7.40 -20.31
CA SER A 544 18.59 6.40 -20.89
C SER A 544 18.60 6.36 -22.41
N ILE A 545 17.64 7.01 -23.07
CA ILE A 545 17.55 7.05 -24.52
C ILE A 545 18.28 8.25 -25.14
N PHE A 546 18.84 9.15 -24.33
CA PHE A 546 19.55 10.30 -24.83
C PHE A 546 20.91 9.89 -25.41
N GLU A 547 21.10 10.15 -26.70
CA GLU A 547 22.38 9.95 -27.38
C GLU A 547 23.35 11.08 -27.04
N ARG A 548 24.52 10.75 -26.50
CA ARG A 548 25.53 11.76 -26.07
C ARG A 548 26.04 12.63 -27.22
N ASN A 549 25.97 12.13 -28.47
CA ASN A 549 26.33 12.90 -29.67
C ASN A 549 25.39 14.10 -29.94
N ASN A 550 24.23 14.15 -29.27
CA ASN A 550 23.33 15.30 -29.28
C ASN A 550 23.83 16.48 -28.42
N ILE A 551 25.07 16.42 -27.92
CA ILE A 551 25.77 17.52 -27.25
C ILE A 551 26.93 17.94 -28.15
N LEU A 552 26.81 19.10 -28.82
CA LEU A 552 27.84 19.64 -29.71
C LEU A 552 28.68 20.76 -29.08
N TYR A 553 28.46 21.05 -27.80
CA TYR A 553 29.15 22.13 -27.09
C TYR A 553 29.35 21.74 -25.61
N PRO A 554 30.40 22.28 -24.96
CA PRO A 554 30.63 22.02 -23.54
C PRO A 554 29.56 22.68 -22.68
N PHE A 555 29.14 22.01 -21.63
CA PHE A 555 28.31 22.61 -20.59
C PHE A 555 29.16 23.45 -19.64
N ASN A 556 28.53 24.41 -18.97
CA ASN A 556 29.18 25.13 -17.88
C ASN A 556 29.56 24.16 -16.75
N ASN A 557 30.80 24.25 -16.25
CA ASN A 557 31.34 23.39 -15.17
C ASN A 557 30.49 23.39 -13.89
N ASN A 558 29.65 24.40 -13.68
CA ASN A 558 28.74 24.48 -12.52
C ASN A 558 27.43 23.68 -12.69
N VAL A 559 27.25 22.99 -13.81
CA VAL A 559 26.04 22.21 -14.12
C VAL A 559 26.35 20.72 -13.98
N THR A 560 25.65 20.06 -13.07
CA THR A 560 25.67 18.59 -12.95
C THR A 560 24.76 17.98 -14.01
N ILE A 561 25.27 17.00 -14.74
CA ILE A 561 24.52 16.27 -15.77
C ILE A 561 24.52 14.80 -15.41
N ILE A 562 23.34 14.19 -15.38
CA ILE A 562 23.15 12.77 -15.07
C ILE A 562 22.52 12.09 -16.28
N PHE A 563 23.10 10.98 -16.72
CA PHE A 563 22.58 10.20 -17.84
C PHE A 563 21.96 8.87 -17.39
N GLY A 564 20.80 8.55 -17.96
CA GLY A 564 20.16 7.24 -17.84
C GLY A 564 19.77 6.84 -16.42
N LYS A 565 19.85 5.53 -16.15
CA LYS A 565 19.66 4.96 -14.81
C LYS A 565 20.99 4.77 -14.05
N ASN A 566 22.15 4.98 -14.68
CA ASN A 566 23.42 4.35 -14.29
C ASN A 566 24.62 5.28 -14.08
N ASP A 567 24.45 6.51 -13.58
CA ASP A 567 25.56 7.17 -12.88
C ASP A 567 25.55 6.72 -11.40
N ILE A 568 25.97 5.46 -11.19
CA ILE A 568 26.43 4.98 -9.88
C ILE A 568 27.87 5.49 -9.73
N ASN A 569 28.03 6.78 -9.45
CA ASN A 569 29.22 7.39 -8.86
C ASN A 569 28.98 8.90 -8.74
N PHE A 570 28.43 9.33 -7.59
CA PHE A 570 28.87 10.46 -6.76
C PHE A 570 27.73 10.79 -5.79
N PRO A 571 28.00 10.88 -4.47
CA PRO A 571 26.96 11.10 -3.48
C PRO A 571 26.41 12.54 -3.59
N ILE A 572 25.25 12.70 -4.23
CA ILE A 572 24.48 13.95 -4.15
C ILE A 572 23.44 13.77 -3.04
N TYR A 573 23.88 14.03 -1.82
CA TYR A 573 23.01 14.68 -0.84
C TYR A 573 23.81 15.84 -0.23
N PRO A 574 23.65 17.07 -0.70
CA PRO A 574 23.68 18.19 0.22
C PRO A 574 22.41 18.04 1.05
N LYS A 575 22.59 17.64 2.32
CA LYS A 575 21.63 17.88 3.39
C LYS A 575 21.05 19.29 3.20
N PHE A 576 19.75 19.40 2.97
CA PHE A 576 19.01 20.55 3.47
C PHE A 576 18.90 20.36 4.97
N GLU A 577 19.96 20.74 5.67
CA GLU A 577 19.85 21.14 7.06
C GLU A 577 18.96 22.38 7.10
N ASN A 578 17.90 22.29 7.88
CA ASN A 578 17.09 23.40 8.35
C ASN A 578 18.00 24.53 8.87
N LYS A 579 18.31 25.50 8.02
CA LYS A 579 18.86 26.80 8.40
C LYS A 579 18.11 27.91 7.67
N LEU A 580 16.83 28.04 8.03
CA LEU A 580 16.20 29.35 8.15
C LEU A 580 15.80 29.51 9.62
N ARG A 581 16.81 29.74 10.46
CA ARG A 581 16.67 30.70 11.55
C ARG A 581 16.82 32.07 10.90
N CYS A 582 15.70 32.72 10.59
CA CYS A 582 15.70 34.17 10.65
C CYS A 582 15.44 34.53 12.11
N SER A 583 16.38 35.29 12.66
CA SER A 583 16.27 36.03 13.91
C SER A 583 14.97 36.82 14.00
N ALA A 584 14.62 37.14 15.24
CA ALA A 584 13.54 38.02 15.67
C ALA A 584 13.29 39.22 14.74
#